data_AF-A0A0F8D997-F1
#
_entry.id   AF-A0A0F8D997-F1
#
_cell.length_a   1.000
_cell.length_b   1.000
_cell.length_c   1.000
_cell.angle_alpha   90.00
_cell.angle_beta   90.00
_cell.angle_gamma   90.00
#
_symmetry.space_group_name_H-M   'P 1'
#
loop_
_entity.id
_entity.type
_entity.pdbx_description
1 polymer ?
#
loop_
_entity_poly.entity_id
_entity_poly.type
_entity_poly.pdbx_seq_one_letter_code
_entity_poly.pdbx_strand_id
1 'polypeptide(L)'
;MKKVYFSYSLGKINPTFLKSLENELKCYEIQVLNREVFNSDYYVDHYNIYKDNFQIDSTNADLANSMQNLINKCDLLIAFLTDTNYNVIFELGYALGKGKKILLVSDENVKIPNALENVRYIRSKYNDNLIYDIINYIESVEDIQENNKINDYEDFKRLLTLYVNDQNVLDQIEPNEFEDFIYEWFKKQGINSYRNENSVDVDYDFLLTDYYHYKKTLVEVKKYNSNSKVSVGKIQQFLGAIYFCEADHGIFISSSGYTKSAINFAKALNGPKIELWDIEEIIKNLH
;
A
#
# COMPACT_ATOMS: atom_id res chain seq x y z
N MET A 1 14.36 1.66 3.11
CA MET A 1 14.87 2.95 2.62
C MET A 1 13.73 3.70 1.94
N LYS A 2 13.25 4.79 2.56
CA LYS A 2 12.09 5.57 2.11
C LYS A 2 12.42 6.32 0.82
N LYS A 3 11.48 6.42 -0.11
CA LYS A 3 11.66 7.05 -1.42
C LYS A 3 10.84 8.31 -1.53
N VAL A 4 11.49 9.46 -1.65
CA VAL A 4 10.83 10.75 -1.84
C VAL A 4 10.97 11.19 -3.29
N TYR A 5 9.89 11.62 -3.92
CA TYR A 5 9.93 12.23 -5.26
C TYR A 5 9.71 13.74 -5.16
N PHE A 6 10.59 14.52 -5.79
CA PHE A 6 10.45 15.96 -5.90
C PHE A 6 9.73 16.35 -7.19
N SER A 7 8.58 16.98 -7.04
CA SER A 7 7.83 17.59 -8.15
C SER A 7 8.04 19.11 -8.13
N TYR A 8 8.64 19.67 -9.18
CA TYR A 8 8.90 21.10 -9.28
C TYR A 8 9.03 21.60 -10.72
N SER A 9 8.86 22.90 -10.89
CA SER A 9 9.15 23.62 -12.13
C SER A 9 10.66 23.81 -12.32
N LEU A 10 11.20 23.30 -13.42
CA LEU A 10 12.62 23.46 -13.76
C LEU A 10 13.00 24.94 -13.83
N GLY A 11 14.15 25.29 -13.26
CA GLY A 11 14.67 26.66 -13.23
C GLY A 11 13.93 27.63 -12.30
N LYS A 12 12.90 27.17 -11.57
CA LYS A 12 12.14 28.01 -10.60
C LYS A 12 12.57 27.83 -9.16
N ILE A 13 13.31 26.77 -8.85
CA ILE A 13 13.86 26.51 -7.52
C ILE A 13 15.37 26.61 -7.61
N ASN A 14 15.96 27.21 -6.57
CA ASN A 14 17.41 27.30 -6.44
C ASN A 14 18.03 25.88 -6.41
N PRO A 15 18.90 25.52 -7.37
CA PRO A 15 19.53 24.20 -7.40
C PRO A 15 20.34 23.87 -6.14
N THR A 16 20.93 24.89 -5.51
CA THR A 16 21.66 24.74 -4.25
C THR A 16 20.72 24.32 -3.13
N PHE A 17 19.51 24.88 -3.06
CA PHE A 17 18.51 24.47 -2.07
C PHE A 17 18.09 23.00 -2.28
N LEU A 18 17.77 22.60 -3.52
CA LEU A 18 17.38 21.22 -3.82
C LEU A 18 18.49 20.23 -3.45
N LYS A 19 19.75 20.58 -3.75
CA LYS A 19 20.91 19.76 -3.40
C LYS A 19 21.14 19.69 -1.89
N SER A 20 20.98 20.79 -1.16
CA SER A 20 21.05 20.79 0.31
C SER A 20 19.98 19.92 0.93
N LEU A 21 18.72 20.04 0.45
CA LEU A 21 17.63 19.19 0.91
C LEU A 21 17.87 17.71 0.59
N GLU A 22 18.36 17.39 -0.61
CA GLU A 22 18.70 16.01 -0.97
C GLU A 22 19.81 15.44 -0.07
N ASN A 23 20.83 16.24 0.24
CA ASN A 23 21.90 15.82 1.14
C ASN A 23 21.38 15.60 2.58
N GLU A 24 20.53 16.50 3.07
CA GLU A 24 19.94 16.36 4.40
C GLU A 24 19.10 15.08 4.48
N LEU A 25 18.20 14.85 3.51
CA LEU A 25 17.39 13.63 3.44
C LEU A 25 18.24 12.35 3.39
N LYS A 26 19.40 12.37 2.73
CA LYS A 26 20.32 11.22 2.72
C LYS A 26 20.90 10.92 4.10
N CYS A 27 21.14 11.93 4.95
CA CYS A 27 21.56 11.73 6.34
C CYS A 27 20.52 10.95 7.16
N TYR A 28 19.24 11.01 6.76
CA TYR A 28 18.12 10.28 7.35
C TYR A 28 17.78 8.97 6.62
N GLU A 29 18.69 8.44 5.79
CA GLU A 29 18.47 7.23 4.99
C GLU A 29 17.25 7.32 4.05
N ILE A 30 16.91 8.53 3.60
CA ILE A 30 15.84 8.76 2.63
C ILE A 30 16.45 8.89 1.23
N GLN A 31 15.97 8.04 0.32
CA GLN A 31 16.33 8.06 -1.09
C GLN A 31 15.49 9.10 -1.83
N VAL A 32 16.14 10.08 -2.46
CA VAL A 32 15.46 11.00 -3.38
C VAL A 32 15.42 10.37 -4.78
N LEU A 33 14.21 10.29 -5.34
CA LEU A 33 13.96 9.92 -6.72
C LEU A 33 13.98 11.21 -7.56
N ASN A 34 14.92 11.27 -8.51
CA ASN A 34 15.07 12.41 -9.40
C ASN A 34 14.67 12.04 -10.82
N ARG A 35 14.21 13.02 -11.61
CA ARG A 35 14.10 12.88 -13.06
C ARG A 35 15.52 12.78 -13.62
N GLU A 36 15.80 11.77 -14.44
CA GLU A 36 17.06 11.76 -15.20
C GLU A 36 17.05 12.96 -16.13
N VAL A 37 18.01 13.87 -15.96
CA VAL A 37 18.16 15.05 -16.81
C VAL A 37 18.64 14.57 -18.17
N PHE A 38 17.71 14.30 -19.09
CA PHE A 38 18.05 14.20 -20.50
C PHE A 38 18.50 15.59 -20.99
N ASN A 39 19.66 15.62 -21.64
CA ASN A 39 20.44 16.80 -22.01
C ASN A 39 19.63 18.02 -22.50
N SER A 40 20.15 19.18 -22.12
CA SER A 40 19.59 20.55 -22.23
C SER A 40 19.21 21.05 -23.63
N ASP A 41 19.43 20.29 -24.69
CA ASP A 41 19.20 20.76 -26.07
C ASP A 41 17.79 20.42 -26.60
N TYR A 42 17.02 19.61 -25.87
CA TYR A 42 15.65 19.21 -26.27
C TYR A 42 14.52 20.03 -25.62
N TYR A 43 14.83 20.89 -24.64
CA TYR A 43 13.81 21.59 -23.84
C TYR A 43 13.27 22.88 -24.48
N VAL A 44 13.88 23.36 -25.57
CA VAL A 44 13.48 24.63 -26.21
C VAL A 44 12.24 24.48 -27.10
N ASP A 45 11.92 23.29 -27.60
CA ASP A 45 10.81 23.10 -28.56
C ASP A 45 9.42 22.88 -27.91
N HIS A 46 9.35 22.53 -26.62
CA HIS A 46 8.06 22.29 -25.94
C HIS A 46 7.23 23.55 -25.66
N TYR A 47 7.80 24.75 -25.83
CA TYR A 47 7.06 26.01 -25.62
C TYR A 47 6.15 26.38 -26.81
N ASN A 48 6.38 25.82 -28.00
CA ASN A 48 5.65 26.19 -29.21
C ASN A 48 4.51 25.21 -29.59
N ILE A 49 4.45 24.01 -29.01
CA ILE A 49 3.53 22.95 -29.48
C ILE A 49 2.17 22.96 -28.76
N TYR A 50 2.07 23.54 -27.55
CA TYR A 50 0.79 23.64 -26.84
C TYR A 50 -0.22 24.63 -27.47
N LYS A 51 0.13 25.26 -28.60
CA LYS A 51 -0.77 26.15 -29.32
C LYS A 51 -1.46 25.53 -30.54
N ASP A 52 -0.96 24.43 -31.10
CA ASP A 52 -1.58 23.85 -32.30
C ASP A 52 -1.45 22.33 -32.36
N ASN A 53 -2.61 21.67 -32.32
CA ASN A 53 -2.94 20.31 -32.78
C ASN A 53 -2.53 19.08 -31.95
N PHE A 54 -3.54 18.25 -31.71
CA PHE A 54 -3.48 16.87 -31.25
C PHE A 54 -2.64 16.00 -32.22
N GLN A 55 -1.36 15.79 -31.91
CA GLN A 55 -0.63 14.60 -32.30
C GLN A 55 0.16 14.09 -31.10
N ILE A 56 -0.14 12.85 -30.69
CA ILE A 56 0.52 12.18 -29.57
C ILE A 56 1.84 11.63 -30.12
N ASP A 57 2.90 12.43 -30.05
CA ASP A 57 4.25 11.96 -30.32
C ASP A 57 4.74 11.04 -29.20
N SER A 58 5.41 9.95 -29.59
CA SER A 58 5.91 8.87 -28.73
C SER A 58 6.79 9.33 -27.56
N THR A 59 7.42 10.50 -27.69
CA THR A 59 8.27 11.12 -26.65
C THR A 59 7.49 11.56 -25.41
N ASN A 60 6.25 12.04 -25.56
CA ASN A 60 5.40 12.46 -24.44
C ASN A 60 4.87 11.26 -23.65
N ALA A 61 4.62 10.13 -24.33
CA ALA A 61 4.24 8.88 -23.68
C ALA A 61 5.39 8.33 -22.82
N ASP A 62 6.63 8.34 -23.36
CA ASP A 62 7.81 7.83 -22.64
C ASP A 62 8.15 8.69 -21.42
N LEU A 63 8.08 10.02 -21.55
CA LEU A 63 8.26 10.96 -20.43
C LEU A 63 7.16 10.78 -19.37
N ALA A 64 5.88 10.72 -19.76
CA ALA A 64 4.79 10.47 -18.83
C ALA A 64 4.93 9.11 -18.12
N ASN A 65 5.32 8.06 -18.85
CA ASN A 65 5.58 6.74 -18.29
C ASN A 65 6.75 6.78 -17.29
N SER A 66 7.81 7.53 -17.57
CA SER A 66 8.93 7.71 -16.63
C SER A 66 8.53 8.45 -15.36
N MET A 67 7.75 9.54 -15.46
CA MET A 67 7.27 10.31 -14.31
C MET A 67 6.28 9.49 -13.47
N GLN A 68 5.34 8.79 -14.10
CA GLN A 68 4.41 7.89 -13.43
C GLN A 68 5.15 6.77 -12.70
N ASN A 69 6.20 6.21 -13.30
CA ASN A 69 7.05 5.20 -12.67
C ASN A 69 7.77 5.72 -11.42
N LEU A 70 8.28 6.96 -11.45
CA LEU A 70 8.89 7.60 -10.28
C LEU A 70 7.86 7.82 -9.16
N ILE A 71 6.66 8.31 -9.51
CA ILE A 71 5.56 8.50 -8.54
C ILE A 71 5.08 7.16 -7.97
N ASN A 72 4.96 6.13 -8.80
CA ASN A 72 4.57 4.80 -8.36
C ASN A 72 5.58 4.23 -7.34
N LYS A 73 6.87 4.51 -7.53
CA LYS A 73 7.96 4.07 -6.65
C LYS A 73 8.18 4.93 -5.40
N CYS A 74 7.60 6.14 -5.32
CA CYS A 74 7.78 7.00 -4.15
C CYS A 74 6.79 6.66 -3.02
N ASP A 75 7.23 6.86 -1.79
CA ASP A 75 6.43 6.77 -0.56
C ASP A 75 5.79 8.13 -0.21
N LEU A 76 6.48 9.22 -0.58
CA LEU A 76 6.03 10.60 -0.41
C LEU A 76 6.40 11.42 -1.65
N LEU A 77 5.45 12.19 -2.16
CA LEU A 77 5.69 13.22 -3.17
C LEU A 77 5.78 14.58 -2.48
N ILE A 78 6.89 15.28 -2.66
CA ILE A 78 7.04 16.68 -2.21
C ILE A 78 6.90 17.56 -3.45
N ALA A 79 5.80 18.31 -3.52
CA ALA A 79 5.50 19.19 -4.64
C ALA A 79 5.78 20.64 -4.27
N PHE A 80 6.74 21.23 -4.96
CA PHE A 80 7.10 22.63 -4.80
C PHE A 80 6.30 23.49 -5.79
N LEU A 81 5.28 24.18 -5.27
CA LEU A 81 4.40 25.06 -6.03
C LEU A 81 5.00 26.47 -6.07
N THR A 82 5.71 26.77 -7.16
CA THR A 82 6.24 28.11 -7.45
C THR A 82 5.39 28.89 -8.44
N ASP A 83 4.64 28.18 -9.28
CA ASP A 83 3.80 28.69 -10.37
C ASP A 83 2.70 27.68 -10.74
N THR A 84 1.80 28.05 -11.66
CA THR A 84 0.77 27.15 -12.20
C THR A 84 1.32 26.22 -13.29
N ASN A 85 2.37 25.47 -12.98
CA ASN A 85 2.97 24.55 -13.95
C ASN A 85 2.11 23.30 -14.12
N TYR A 86 1.64 23.07 -15.34
CA TYR A 86 0.78 21.94 -15.69
C TYR A 86 1.43 20.58 -15.39
N ASN A 87 2.76 20.47 -15.46
CA ASN A 87 3.46 19.23 -15.11
C ASN A 87 3.37 18.93 -13.62
N VAL A 88 3.56 19.93 -12.76
CA VAL A 88 3.43 19.76 -11.30
C VAL A 88 1.98 19.44 -10.94
N ILE A 89 1.01 20.11 -11.59
CA ILE A 89 -0.43 19.84 -11.40
C ILE A 89 -0.79 18.41 -11.86
N PHE A 90 -0.25 17.96 -12.99
CA PHE A 90 -0.45 16.60 -13.49
C PHE A 90 0.10 15.55 -12.52
N GLU A 91 1.33 15.73 -12.03
CA GLU A 91 1.96 14.83 -11.07
C GLU A 91 1.19 14.77 -9.76
N LEU A 92 0.70 15.92 -9.29
CA LEU A 92 -0.18 16.02 -8.12
C LEU A 92 -1.49 15.26 -8.33
N GLY A 93 -2.16 15.47 -9.47
CA GLY A 93 -3.39 14.77 -9.80
C GLY A 93 -3.20 13.26 -9.89
N TYR A 94 -2.12 12.82 -10.53
CA TYR A 94 -1.78 11.39 -10.65
C TYR A 94 -1.44 10.78 -9.28
N ALA A 95 -0.65 11.47 -8.46
CA ALA A 95 -0.30 11.02 -7.11
C ALA A 95 -1.53 10.93 -6.19
N LEU A 96 -2.43 11.92 -6.25
CA LEU A 96 -3.72 11.88 -5.54
C LEU A 96 -4.56 10.69 -5.95
N GLY A 97 -4.71 10.45 -7.26
CA GLY A 97 -5.46 9.30 -7.79
C GLY A 97 -4.87 7.94 -7.38
N LYS A 98 -3.58 7.90 -7.04
CA LYS A 98 -2.89 6.71 -6.52
C LYS A 98 -2.84 6.64 -4.99
N GLY A 99 -3.49 7.57 -4.29
CA GLY A 99 -3.47 7.63 -2.82
C GLY A 99 -2.08 7.86 -2.24
N LYS A 100 -1.17 8.48 -3.00
CA LYS A 100 0.19 8.79 -2.51
C LYS A 100 0.12 9.87 -1.44
N LYS A 101 1.04 9.81 -0.47
CA LYS A 101 1.25 10.90 0.48
C LYS A 101 1.85 12.07 -0.28
N ILE A 102 1.31 13.26 -0.04
CA ILE A 102 1.74 14.49 -0.71
C ILE A 102 2.02 15.54 0.36
N LEU A 103 3.20 16.15 0.26
CA LEU A 103 3.55 17.38 0.95
C LEU A 103 3.64 18.49 -0.09
N LEU A 104 2.80 19.51 0.05
CA LEU A 104 2.92 20.72 -0.76
C LEU A 104 3.86 21.71 -0.09
N VAL A 105 4.72 22.33 -0.87
CA VAL A 105 5.62 23.38 -0.40
C VAL A 105 5.45 24.56 -1.32
N SER A 106 4.92 25.67 -0.79
CA SER A 106 4.62 26.86 -1.59
C SER A 106 5.20 28.10 -0.95
N ASP A 107 5.64 29.05 -1.77
CA ASP A 107 5.85 30.42 -1.29
C ASP A 107 4.50 31.02 -0.82
N GLU A 108 4.54 31.96 0.12
CA GLU A 108 3.38 32.60 0.75
C GLU A 108 2.41 33.20 -0.27
N ASN A 109 2.93 33.63 -1.43
CA ASN A 109 2.21 34.34 -2.48
C ASN A 109 1.49 33.43 -3.49
N VAL A 110 1.65 32.11 -3.42
CA VAL A 110 1.05 31.18 -4.38
C VAL A 110 -0.38 30.79 -3.95
N LYS A 111 -1.32 30.91 -4.88
CA LYS A 111 -2.70 30.43 -4.70
C LYS A 111 -2.72 28.91 -4.86
N ILE A 112 -3.16 28.22 -3.81
CA ILE A 112 -3.35 26.76 -3.83
C ILE A 112 -4.68 26.46 -4.54
N PRO A 113 -4.72 25.59 -5.55
CA PRO A 113 -5.97 25.13 -6.16
C PRO A 113 -6.90 24.49 -5.11
N ASN A 114 -8.21 24.78 -5.17
CA ASN A 114 -9.21 24.28 -4.20
C ASN A 114 -9.22 22.74 -4.09
N ALA A 115 -8.89 22.03 -5.17
CA ALA A 115 -8.77 20.56 -5.18
C ALA A 115 -7.67 20.02 -4.24
N LEU A 116 -6.80 20.88 -3.72
CA LEU A 116 -5.67 20.55 -2.85
C LEU A 116 -5.87 21.05 -1.41
N GLU A 117 -7.07 21.52 -1.03
CA GLU A 117 -7.34 22.05 0.32
C GLU A 117 -7.06 21.05 1.46
N ASN A 118 -7.26 19.76 1.19
CA ASN A 118 -7.02 18.68 2.16
C ASN A 118 -5.60 18.11 2.12
N VAL A 119 -4.75 18.60 1.22
CA VAL A 119 -3.35 18.19 1.15
C VAL A 119 -2.54 19.02 2.13
N ARG A 120 -1.71 18.38 2.96
CA ARG A 120 -0.85 19.10 3.89
C ARG A 120 0.15 19.96 3.12
N TYR A 121 0.30 21.20 3.56
CA TYR A 121 1.19 22.17 2.94
C TYR A 121 2.07 22.90 3.97
N ILE A 122 3.29 23.24 3.57
CA ILE A 122 4.19 24.16 4.26
C ILE A 122 4.26 25.43 3.42
N ARG A 123 3.85 26.57 4.00
CA ARG A 123 4.03 27.89 3.41
C ARG A 123 5.28 28.53 4.00
N SER A 124 6.35 28.59 3.21
CA SER A 124 7.60 29.21 3.65
C SER A 124 8.45 29.61 2.44
N LYS A 125 9.35 30.57 2.64
CA LYS A 125 10.38 30.90 1.65
C LYS A 125 11.39 29.76 1.55
N TYR A 126 11.94 29.56 0.36
CA TYR A 126 12.97 28.54 0.11
C TYR A 126 14.29 28.89 0.82
N ASN A 127 14.45 28.46 2.07
CA ASN A 127 15.62 28.69 2.92
C ASN A 127 15.89 27.46 3.82
N ASP A 128 16.92 27.53 4.67
CA ASP A 128 17.32 26.42 5.55
C ASP A 128 16.23 26.05 6.57
N ASN A 129 15.41 27.01 7.01
CA ASN A 129 14.29 26.72 7.92
C ASN A 129 13.24 25.81 7.25
N LEU A 130 13.00 26.00 5.95
CA LEU A 130 12.09 25.12 5.20
C LEU A 130 12.64 23.69 5.09
N ILE A 131 13.97 23.49 5.03
CA ILE A 131 14.56 22.16 5.07
C ILE A 131 14.21 21.49 6.40
N TYR A 132 14.42 22.19 7.52
CA TYR A 132 14.07 21.70 8.85
C TYR A 132 12.57 21.37 8.99
N ASP A 133 11.68 22.24 8.47
CA ASP A 133 10.23 22.01 8.49
C ASP A 133 9.83 20.77 7.67
N ILE A 134 10.47 20.55 6.52
CA ILE A 134 10.25 19.36 5.69
C ILE A 134 10.72 18.09 6.42
N ILE A 135 11.89 18.11 7.06
CA ILE A 135 12.41 16.97 7.83
C ILE A 135 11.48 16.64 9.00
N ASN A 136 11.15 17.63 9.84
CA ASN A 136 10.23 17.44 10.96
C ASN A 136 8.87 16.91 10.50
N TYR A 137 8.37 17.37 9.35
CA TYR A 137 7.14 16.83 8.79
C TYR A 137 7.30 15.34 8.44
N ILE A 138 8.37 14.98 7.73
CA ILE A 138 8.65 13.61 7.32
C ILE A 138 8.76 12.68 8.54
N GLU A 139 9.44 13.12 9.60
CA GLU A 139 9.57 12.42 10.89
C GLU A 139 8.21 12.34 11.61
N SER A 140 7.45 13.42 11.70
CA SER A 140 6.11 13.42 12.34
C SER A 140 5.12 12.49 11.63
N VAL A 141 5.27 12.32 10.32
CA VAL A 141 4.49 11.40 9.50
C VAL A 141 4.90 9.95 9.74
N GLU A 142 6.14 9.70 10.17
CA GLU A 142 6.63 8.40 10.62
C GLU A 142 6.08 8.07 12.00
N ASP A 143 6.19 8.98 12.97
CA ASP A 143 5.62 8.81 14.32
C ASP A 143 4.11 8.57 14.27
N ILE A 144 3.36 9.31 13.44
CA ILE A 144 1.91 9.11 13.29
C ILE A 144 1.60 7.77 12.61
N GLN A 145 2.41 7.31 11.66
CA GLN A 145 2.18 6.03 11.00
C GLN A 145 2.52 4.83 11.87
N GLU A 146 3.59 4.92 12.64
CA GLU A 146 4.01 3.87 13.56
C GLU A 146 3.02 3.78 14.71
N ASN A 147 2.59 4.91 15.28
CA ASN A 147 1.52 4.96 16.27
C ASN A 147 0.16 4.51 15.70
N ASN A 148 -0.19 4.86 14.45
CA ASN A 148 -1.43 4.37 13.84
C ASN A 148 -1.36 2.88 13.50
N LYS A 149 -0.20 2.34 13.10
CA LYS A 149 -0.02 0.89 12.90
C LYS A 149 -0.14 0.12 14.22
N ILE A 150 0.48 0.65 15.28
CA ILE A 150 0.40 0.08 16.63
C ILE A 150 -1.03 0.17 17.15
N ASN A 151 -1.70 1.33 17.01
CA ASN A 151 -3.09 1.50 17.41
C ASN A 151 -4.04 0.62 16.59
N ASP A 152 -3.90 0.55 15.27
CA ASP A 152 -4.70 -0.35 14.43
C ASP A 152 -4.54 -1.82 14.84
N TYR A 153 -3.31 -2.24 15.19
CA TYR A 153 -3.01 -3.60 15.62
C TYR A 153 -3.53 -3.90 17.03
N GLU A 154 -3.40 -2.97 17.97
CA GLU A 154 -3.98 -3.09 19.31
C GLU A 154 -5.52 -3.03 19.27
N ASP A 155 -6.10 -2.18 18.43
CA ASP A 155 -7.53 -2.13 18.15
C ASP A 155 -8.00 -3.42 17.48
N PHE A 156 -7.22 -3.99 16.57
CA PHE A 156 -7.47 -5.29 15.92
C PHE A 156 -7.46 -6.44 16.93
N LYS A 157 -6.42 -6.50 17.77
CA LYS A 157 -6.29 -7.51 18.83
C LYS A 157 -7.42 -7.36 19.84
N ARG A 158 -7.79 -6.12 20.18
CA ARG A 158 -8.91 -5.80 21.05
C ARG A 158 -10.25 -6.20 20.42
N LEU A 159 -10.48 -5.94 19.13
CA LEU A 159 -11.69 -6.37 18.41
C LEU A 159 -11.81 -7.89 18.37
N LEU A 160 -10.74 -8.61 18.01
CA LEU A 160 -10.75 -10.08 18.05
C LEU A 160 -10.93 -10.64 19.47
N THR A 161 -10.30 -10.01 20.47
CA THR A 161 -10.49 -10.37 21.87
C THR A 161 -11.94 -10.13 22.31
N LEU A 162 -12.59 -9.06 21.83
CA LEU A 162 -14.02 -8.85 22.04
C LEU A 162 -14.85 -9.93 21.36
N TYR A 163 -14.49 -10.38 20.15
CA TYR A 163 -15.20 -11.45 19.45
C TYR A 163 -15.11 -12.82 20.12
N VAL A 164 -13.99 -13.13 20.78
CA VAL A 164 -13.87 -14.35 21.60
C VAL A 164 -14.82 -14.29 22.81
N ASN A 165 -15.02 -13.10 23.36
CA ASN A 165 -15.80 -12.89 24.58
C ASN A 165 -17.29 -12.62 24.31
N ASP A 166 -17.65 -12.13 23.12
CA ASP A 166 -19.03 -11.84 22.71
C ASP A 166 -19.29 -12.23 21.25
N GLN A 167 -19.93 -13.39 21.08
CA GLN A 167 -20.27 -13.97 19.79
C GLN A 167 -21.22 -13.07 18.96
N ASN A 168 -22.03 -12.23 19.60
CA ASN A 168 -23.01 -11.38 18.90
C ASN A 168 -22.34 -10.28 18.07
N VAL A 169 -21.14 -9.84 18.47
CA VAL A 169 -20.39 -8.82 17.75
C VAL A 169 -19.75 -9.42 16.49
N LEU A 170 -19.28 -10.68 16.58
CA LEU A 170 -18.74 -11.40 15.42
C LEU A 170 -19.82 -11.68 14.37
N ASP A 171 -21.06 -11.92 14.78
CA ASP A 171 -22.17 -12.15 13.84
C ASP A 171 -22.62 -10.89 13.07
N GLN A 172 -22.18 -9.69 13.48
CA GLN A 172 -22.48 -8.42 12.80
C GLN A 172 -21.48 -8.05 11.70
N ILE A 173 -20.36 -8.76 11.59
CA ILE A 173 -19.34 -8.51 10.56
C ILE A 173 -19.73 -9.25 9.30
N GLU A 174 -19.77 -8.52 8.18
CA GLU A 174 -20.06 -9.12 6.89
C GLU A 174 -18.91 -10.04 6.43
N PRO A 175 -19.19 -11.13 5.71
CA PRO A 175 -18.15 -12.07 5.27
C PRO A 175 -16.98 -11.41 4.55
N ASN A 176 -17.26 -10.50 3.61
CA ASN A 176 -16.24 -9.79 2.84
C ASN A 176 -15.38 -8.89 3.74
N GLU A 177 -15.98 -8.25 4.75
CA GLU A 177 -15.24 -7.42 5.70
C GLU A 177 -14.28 -8.27 6.53
N PHE A 178 -14.69 -9.48 6.93
CA PHE A 178 -13.83 -10.42 7.62
C PHE A 178 -12.69 -10.94 6.72
N GLU A 179 -12.98 -11.21 5.45
CA GLU A 179 -11.97 -11.62 4.46
C GLU A 179 -10.95 -10.52 4.18
N ASP A 180 -11.40 -9.27 3.96
CA ASP A 180 -10.56 -8.08 3.80
C ASP A 180 -9.70 -7.83 5.02
N PHE A 181 -10.29 -7.98 6.20
CA PHE A 181 -9.60 -7.82 7.47
C PHE A 181 -8.42 -8.80 7.63
N ILE A 182 -8.64 -10.08 7.36
CA ILE A 182 -7.59 -11.11 7.48
C ILE A 182 -6.50 -10.90 6.42
N TYR A 183 -6.87 -10.55 5.19
CA TYR A 183 -5.91 -10.24 4.12
C TYR A 183 -5.00 -9.04 4.47
N GLU A 184 -5.61 -7.94 4.92
CA GLU A 184 -4.87 -6.74 5.32
C GLU A 184 -3.97 -7.00 6.53
N TRP A 185 -4.38 -7.89 7.44
CA TRP A 185 -3.52 -8.31 8.54
C TRP A 185 -2.23 -8.98 8.06
N PHE A 186 -2.32 -9.98 7.18
CA PHE A 186 -1.11 -10.62 6.61
C PHE A 186 -0.21 -9.59 5.92
N LYS A 187 -0.79 -8.65 5.15
CA LYS A 187 -0.02 -7.57 4.53
C LYS A 187 0.69 -6.67 5.53
N LYS A 188 0.00 -6.28 6.61
CA LYS A 188 0.56 -5.42 7.67
C LYS A 188 1.75 -6.07 8.39
N GLN A 189 1.76 -7.40 8.47
CA GLN A 189 2.90 -8.19 8.96
C GLN A 189 4.10 -8.24 7.98
N GLY A 190 4.01 -7.55 6.84
CA GLY A 190 5.06 -7.53 5.82
C GLY A 190 5.12 -8.81 4.98
N ILE A 191 4.07 -9.65 5.05
CA ILE A 191 3.99 -10.89 4.27
C ILE A 191 3.55 -10.55 2.85
N ASN A 192 4.17 -11.20 1.87
CA ASN A 192 3.87 -11.01 0.46
C ASN A 192 2.54 -11.68 0.09
N SER A 193 1.44 -10.93 0.22
CA SER A 193 0.06 -11.39 0.00
C SER A 193 -0.53 -10.87 -1.32
N TYR A 194 -1.24 -11.72 -2.06
CA TYR A 194 -1.88 -11.38 -3.34
C TYR A 194 -3.31 -11.92 -3.42
N ARG A 195 -4.27 -11.03 -3.72
CA ARG A 195 -5.68 -11.40 -3.95
C ARG A 195 -5.83 -12.23 -5.22
N ASN A 196 -6.79 -13.16 -5.21
CA ASN A 196 -7.17 -13.92 -6.38
C ASN A 196 -8.06 -13.07 -7.31
N GLU A 197 -7.46 -12.17 -8.09
CA GLU A 197 -8.20 -11.28 -9.01
C GLU A 197 -8.73 -11.98 -10.28
N ASN A 198 -8.31 -13.22 -10.55
CA ASN A 198 -8.68 -13.98 -11.74
C ASN A 198 -9.61 -15.15 -11.36
N SER A 199 -10.84 -14.80 -10.98
CA SER A 199 -11.94 -15.72 -10.72
C SER A 199 -12.40 -16.42 -12.01
N VAL A 200 -11.88 -17.59 -12.33
CA VAL A 200 -12.61 -18.47 -13.26
C VAL A 200 -12.84 -19.88 -12.73
N ASP A 201 -11.92 -20.54 -12.01
CA ASP A 201 -12.17 -21.97 -11.67
C ASP A 201 -11.67 -22.49 -10.31
N VAL A 202 -11.02 -21.68 -9.47
CA VAL A 202 -10.41 -22.17 -8.20
C VAL A 202 -10.80 -21.29 -7.01
N ASP A 203 -11.39 -21.93 -6.01
CA ASP A 203 -11.96 -21.32 -4.79
C ASP A 203 -10.85 -21.16 -3.73
N TYR A 204 -10.24 -19.97 -3.67
CA TYR A 204 -9.40 -19.46 -2.58
C TYR A 204 -9.39 -17.92 -2.58
N ASP A 205 -9.25 -17.29 -1.41
CA ASP A 205 -9.38 -15.82 -1.28
C ASP A 205 -8.10 -15.06 -1.62
N PHE A 206 -6.95 -15.54 -1.17
CA PHE A 206 -5.64 -14.95 -1.47
C PHE A 206 -4.49 -15.97 -1.29
N LEU A 207 -3.31 -15.61 -1.79
CA LEU A 207 -2.10 -16.41 -1.66
C LEU A 207 -1.00 -15.62 -0.94
N LEU A 208 -0.17 -16.34 -0.19
CA LEU A 208 1.05 -15.84 0.44
C LEU A 208 2.26 -16.47 -0.22
N THR A 209 3.31 -15.68 -0.43
CA THR A 209 4.62 -16.16 -0.88
C THR A 209 5.67 -16.00 0.21
N ASP A 210 6.60 -16.96 0.27
CA ASP A 210 7.69 -16.99 1.26
C ASP A 210 7.18 -16.90 2.72
N TYR A 211 6.05 -17.57 2.99
CA TYR A 211 5.46 -17.62 4.33
C TYR A 211 6.17 -18.70 5.16
N TYR A 212 6.96 -18.26 6.15
CA TYR A 212 7.90 -19.10 6.90
C TYR A 212 8.89 -19.85 5.98
N HIS A 213 8.69 -21.15 5.79
CA HIS A 213 9.51 -22.01 4.95
C HIS A 213 8.74 -22.54 3.72
N TYR A 214 7.49 -22.08 3.53
CA TYR A 214 6.64 -22.46 2.42
C TYR A 214 6.74 -21.44 1.29
N LYS A 215 6.91 -21.91 0.06
CA LYS A 215 7.03 -21.03 -1.10
C LYS A 215 5.70 -20.43 -1.51
N LYS A 216 4.61 -21.20 -1.38
CA LYS A 216 3.27 -20.80 -1.82
C LYS A 216 2.23 -21.37 -0.87
N THR A 217 1.67 -20.49 -0.04
CA THR A 217 0.57 -20.82 0.86
C THR A 217 -0.73 -20.27 0.28
N LEU A 218 -1.74 -21.12 0.04
CA LEU A 218 -3.10 -20.64 -0.22
C LEU A 218 -3.79 -20.29 1.09
N VAL A 219 -4.67 -19.29 1.06
CA VAL A 219 -5.50 -18.94 2.20
C VAL A 219 -6.96 -18.89 1.77
N GLU A 220 -7.78 -19.59 2.54
CA GLU A 220 -9.23 -19.61 2.43
C GLU A 220 -9.84 -19.17 3.75
N VAL A 221 -10.73 -18.19 3.70
CA VAL A 221 -11.38 -17.57 4.84
C VAL A 221 -12.88 -17.82 4.73
N LYS A 222 -13.49 -18.21 5.84
CA LYS A 222 -14.93 -18.41 5.92
C LYS A 222 -15.50 -17.76 7.16
N LYS A 223 -16.32 -16.73 6.92
CA LYS A 223 -17.20 -16.15 7.92
C LYS A 223 -18.51 -16.92 7.95
N TYR A 224 -18.70 -17.73 8.98
CA TYR A 224 -19.96 -18.37 9.27
C TYR A 224 -20.52 -17.89 10.60
N ASN A 225 -21.85 -18.02 10.75
CA ASN A 225 -22.48 -17.88 12.05
C ASN A 225 -21.98 -18.97 13.01
N SER A 226 -22.02 -18.68 14.31
CA SER A 226 -21.50 -19.54 15.38
C SER A 226 -22.03 -20.99 15.35
N ASN A 227 -23.22 -21.20 14.80
CA ASN A 227 -23.86 -22.52 14.70
C ASN A 227 -23.42 -23.35 13.47
N SER A 228 -22.68 -22.78 12.52
CA SER A 228 -22.30 -23.45 11.27
C SER A 228 -20.80 -23.70 11.20
N LYS A 229 -20.36 -24.85 11.71
CA LYS A 229 -18.95 -25.26 11.64
C LYS A 229 -18.54 -25.70 10.24
N VAL A 230 -17.26 -25.50 9.90
CA VAL A 230 -16.70 -25.97 8.63
C VAL A 230 -16.70 -27.50 8.57
N SER A 231 -17.31 -28.03 7.51
CA SER A 231 -17.39 -29.47 7.24
C SER A 231 -16.11 -30.00 6.58
N VAL A 232 -15.89 -31.32 6.67
CA VAL A 232 -14.75 -31.98 6.01
C VAL A 232 -14.73 -31.76 4.49
N GLY A 233 -15.90 -31.67 3.85
CA GLY A 233 -16.00 -31.46 2.40
C GLY A 233 -15.40 -30.14 1.95
N LYS A 234 -15.48 -29.09 2.77
CA LYS A 234 -14.83 -27.80 2.49
C LYS A 234 -13.31 -27.87 2.57
N ILE A 235 -12.78 -28.60 3.56
CA ILE A 235 -11.33 -28.84 3.65
C ILE A 235 -10.82 -29.68 2.48
N GLN A 236 -11.61 -30.66 2.01
CA GLN A 236 -11.29 -31.46 0.83
C GLN A 236 -11.29 -30.64 -0.45
N GLN A 237 -12.28 -29.75 -0.63
CA GLN A 237 -12.33 -28.81 -1.75
C GLN A 237 -11.08 -27.92 -1.76
N PHE A 238 -10.71 -27.36 -0.61
CA PHE A 238 -9.53 -26.53 -0.48
C PHE A 238 -8.22 -27.28 -0.75
N LEU A 239 -8.11 -28.54 -0.29
CA LEU A 239 -6.98 -29.39 -0.65
C LEU A 239 -6.86 -29.57 -2.18
N GLY A 240 -7.99 -29.69 -2.88
CA GLY A 240 -8.02 -29.72 -4.35
C GLY A 240 -7.46 -28.44 -4.97
N ALA A 241 -7.81 -27.28 -4.44
CA ALA A 241 -7.25 -25.99 -4.86
C ALA A 241 -5.74 -25.91 -4.63
N ILE A 242 -5.25 -26.38 -3.47
CA ILE A 242 -3.80 -26.42 -3.16
C ILE A 242 -3.05 -27.25 -4.20
N TYR A 243 -3.54 -28.45 -4.53
CA TYR A 243 -2.91 -29.27 -5.58
C TYR A 243 -2.98 -28.64 -6.96
N PHE A 244 -4.14 -28.09 -7.34
CA PHE A 244 -4.31 -27.44 -8.64
C PHE A 244 -3.37 -26.24 -8.82
N CYS A 245 -3.19 -25.45 -7.76
CA CYS A 245 -2.31 -24.29 -7.76
C CYS A 245 -0.83 -24.64 -7.49
N GLU A 246 -0.48 -25.92 -7.35
CA GLU A 246 0.87 -26.38 -6.99
C GLU A 246 1.43 -25.68 -5.74
N ALA A 247 0.56 -25.43 -4.75
CA ALA A 247 0.94 -24.86 -3.47
C ALA A 247 1.49 -25.96 -2.54
N ASP A 248 2.48 -25.61 -1.72
CA ASP A 248 3.10 -26.52 -0.75
C ASP A 248 2.45 -26.44 0.64
N HIS A 249 1.55 -25.48 0.84
CA HIS A 249 0.87 -25.22 2.10
C HIS A 249 -0.51 -24.57 1.91
N GLY A 250 -1.39 -24.71 2.90
CA GLY A 250 -2.64 -23.98 2.96
C GLY A 250 -3.04 -23.60 4.38
N ILE A 251 -3.69 -22.44 4.53
CA ILE A 251 -4.31 -22.00 5.77
C ILE A 251 -5.81 -21.87 5.50
N PHE A 252 -6.61 -22.62 6.24
CA PHE A 252 -8.06 -22.46 6.25
C PHE A 252 -8.43 -21.69 7.52
N ILE A 253 -9.16 -20.61 7.39
CA ILE A 253 -9.54 -19.69 8.47
C ILE A 253 -11.06 -19.69 8.62
N SER A 254 -11.56 -19.85 9.85
CA SER A 254 -13.00 -19.93 10.12
C SER A 254 -13.38 -19.18 11.38
N SER A 255 -14.42 -18.35 11.29
CA SER A 255 -14.97 -17.65 12.46
C SER A 255 -15.79 -18.53 13.40
N SER A 256 -16.24 -19.70 12.95
CA SER A 256 -17.09 -20.64 13.72
C SER A 256 -16.37 -21.95 14.08
N GLY A 257 -15.11 -22.08 13.67
CA GLY A 257 -14.30 -23.28 13.84
C GLY A 257 -14.73 -24.44 12.94
N TYR A 258 -14.36 -25.66 13.37
CA TYR A 258 -14.35 -26.85 12.52
C TYR A 258 -15.09 -28.04 13.15
N THR A 259 -15.69 -28.87 12.30
CA THR A 259 -16.19 -30.19 12.72
C THR A 259 -15.03 -31.11 13.11
N LYS A 260 -15.28 -32.09 14.00
CA LYS A 260 -14.25 -33.09 14.37
C LYS A 260 -13.70 -33.83 13.15
N SER A 261 -14.56 -34.13 12.18
CA SER A 261 -14.16 -34.79 10.94
C SER A 261 -13.22 -33.93 10.09
N ALA A 262 -13.46 -32.62 10.01
CA ALA A 262 -12.57 -31.68 9.31
C ALA A 262 -11.18 -31.63 9.98
N ILE A 263 -11.14 -31.52 11.31
CA ILE A 263 -9.89 -31.51 12.09
C ILE A 263 -9.11 -32.81 11.90
N ASN A 264 -9.78 -33.96 12.03
CA ASN A 264 -9.14 -35.26 11.88
C ASN A 264 -8.61 -35.47 10.46
N PHE A 265 -9.36 -35.01 9.45
CA PHE A 265 -8.92 -35.08 8.06
C PHE A 265 -7.65 -34.26 7.83
N ALA A 266 -7.63 -32.99 8.25
CA ALA A 266 -6.44 -32.14 8.10
C ALA A 266 -5.19 -32.72 8.79
N LYS A 267 -5.37 -33.30 9.99
CA LYS A 267 -4.27 -33.96 10.74
C LYS A 267 -3.75 -35.25 10.08
N ALA A 268 -4.57 -35.92 9.27
CA ALA A 268 -4.22 -37.19 8.63
C ALA A 268 -3.58 -37.03 7.24
N LEU A 269 -3.39 -35.79 6.77
CA LEU A 269 -2.78 -35.53 5.47
C LEU A 269 -1.29 -35.88 5.48
N ASN A 270 -0.86 -36.64 4.47
CA ASN A 270 0.55 -36.95 4.21
C ASN A 270 1.17 -36.05 3.12
N GLY A 271 0.37 -35.16 2.52
CA GLY A 271 0.75 -34.27 1.42
C GLY A 271 0.94 -32.82 1.89
N PRO A 272 0.52 -31.82 1.10
CA PRO A 272 0.49 -30.42 1.52
C PRO A 272 -0.22 -30.28 2.86
N LYS A 273 0.40 -29.55 3.79
CA LYS A 273 -0.17 -29.31 5.11
C LYS A 273 -1.29 -28.27 5.00
N ILE A 274 -2.38 -28.52 5.72
CA ILE A 274 -3.45 -27.55 5.90
C ILE A 274 -3.52 -27.19 7.38
N GLU A 275 -3.23 -25.94 7.69
CA GLU A 275 -3.46 -25.37 9.01
C GLU A 275 -4.92 -24.91 9.11
N LEU A 276 -5.56 -25.24 10.23
CA LEU A 276 -6.93 -24.84 10.53
C LEU A 276 -6.89 -23.79 11.61
N TRP A 277 -7.21 -22.54 11.26
CA TRP A 277 -7.21 -21.44 12.20
C TRP A 277 -8.66 -21.07 12.52
N ASP A 278 -8.99 -21.07 13.81
CA ASP A 278 -10.18 -20.41 14.34
C ASP A 278 -9.81 -19.05 14.94
N ILE A 279 -10.77 -18.32 15.51
CA ILE A 279 -10.50 -17.00 16.10
C ILE A 279 -9.42 -17.06 17.18
N GLU A 280 -9.38 -18.10 18.00
CA GLU A 280 -8.34 -18.25 19.03
C GLU A 280 -6.96 -18.42 18.40
N GLU A 281 -6.86 -19.22 17.34
CA GLU A 281 -5.61 -19.43 16.64
C GLU A 281 -5.14 -18.17 15.89
N ILE A 282 -6.07 -17.40 15.31
CA ILE A 282 -5.76 -16.08 14.73
C ILE A 282 -5.12 -15.21 15.82
N ILE A 283 -5.72 -15.11 17.00
CA ILE A 283 -5.21 -14.28 18.10
C ILE A 283 -3.83 -14.72 18.56
N LYS A 284 -3.54 -16.03 18.62
CA LYS A 284 -2.21 -16.52 18.99
C LYS A 284 -1.13 -16.12 17.99
N ASN A 285 -1.48 -16.07 16.71
CA ASN A 285 -0.57 -15.72 15.63
C ASN A 285 -0.44 -14.20 15.44
N LEU A 286 -1.20 -13.39 16.19
CA LEU A 286 -0.96 -11.95 16.33
C LEU A 286 0.26 -11.73 17.21
N HIS A 287 1.42 -11.60 16.55
CA HIS A 287 2.65 -11.11 17.13
C HIS A 287 2.91 -9.67 16.71
#